data_AF-A0A7S2CN09-F1
#
_entry.id   AF-A0A7S2CN09-F1
#
_cell.length_a   1.000
_cell.length_b   1.000
_cell.length_c   1.000
_cell.angle_alpha   90.00
_cell.angle_beta   90.00
_cell.angle_gamma   90.00
#
_symmetry.space_group_name_H-M   'P 1'
#
loop_
_entity.id
_entity.type
_entity.pdbx_description
1 polymer ?
#
loop_
_entity_poly.entity_id
_entity_poly.type
_entity_poly.pdbx_seq_one_letter_code
_entity_poly.pdbx_strand_id
1 'polypeptide(L)'
;YTSELTAVARLIQSMGDPEDELGLLPTCFARQFTSGAPVIALLTVTFVQCGLVCLTFDYLVQLSTFLHVVAFMMSLAAYMKLAVYRQDITRLFTVPGGRWGYWGIFFVKAPVLVFLMLSASTNPSVVLGGLGANAAFLLCHSLRAALGSRCSQVVVAAGT
;
A
#
# COMPACT_ATOMS: atom_id res chain seq x y z
N TYR A 1 19.77 -4.43 4.78
CA TYR A 1 19.42 -4.73 3.38
C TYR A 1 18.65 -6.04 3.24
N THR A 2 19.14 -7.16 3.78
CA THR A 2 18.43 -8.45 3.74
C THR A 2 17.08 -8.44 4.48
N SER A 3 16.99 -7.70 5.59
CA SER A 3 15.75 -7.48 6.35
C SER A 3 14.67 -6.78 5.54
N GLU A 4 15.01 -5.66 4.88
CA GLU A 4 14.08 -4.85 4.08
C GLU A 4 13.48 -5.65 2.93
N LEU A 5 14.33 -6.34 2.17
CA LEU A 5 13.91 -7.14 1.02
C LEU A 5 12.95 -8.26 1.46
N THR A 6 13.24 -8.89 2.59
CA THR A 6 12.41 -9.97 3.14
C THR A 6 11.09 -9.44 3.69
N ALA A 7 11.11 -8.28 4.37
CA ALA A 7 9.90 -7.65 4.91
C ALA A 7 8.93 -7.24 3.79
N VAL A 8 9.44 -6.58 2.74
CA VAL A 8 8.62 -6.21 1.58
C VAL A 8 8.08 -7.46 0.87
N ALA A 9 8.89 -8.50 0.69
CA ALA A 9 8.44 -9.74 0.07
C ALA A 9 7.34 -10.45 0.89
N ARG A 10 7.44 -10.43 2.22
CA ARG A 10 6.39 -10.97 3.12
C ARG A 10 5.12 -10.13 3.10
N LEU A 11 5.25 -8.81 3.04
CA LEU A 11 4.11 -7.91 2.90
C LEU A 11 3.38 -8.12 1.55
N ILE A 12 4.13 -8.32 0.47
CA ILE A 12 3.55 -8.69 -0.84
C ILE A 12 2.87 -10.06 -0.78
N GLN A 13 3.49 -11.01 -0.08
CA GLN A 13 2.92 -12.35 0.11
C GLN A 13 1.58 -12.28 0.88
N SER A 14 1.51 -11.51 1.98
CA SER A 14 0.28 -11.38 2.76
C SER A 14 -0.84 -10.69 1.99
N MET A 15 -0.51 -9.73 1.11
CA MET A 15 -1.52 -9.09 0.24
C MET A 15 -2.03 -9.99 -0.89
N GLY A 16 -1.36 -11.13 -1.16
CA GLY A 16 -1.77 -12.12 -2.15
C GLY A 16 -2.48 -13.34 -1.55
N ASP A 17 -2.64 -13.39 -0.22
CA ASP A 17 -3.18 -14.53 0.50
C ASP A 17 -4.66 -14.75 0.13
N PRO A 18 -5.08 -15.94 -0.32
CA PRO A 18 -6.48 -16.21 -0.69
C PRO A 18 -7.48 -16.07 0.46
N GLU A 19 -7.04 -16.08 1.72
CA GLU A 19 -7.91 -15.88 2.88
C GLU A 19 -8.21 -14.40 3.17
N ASP A 20 -7.49 -13.46 2.52
CA ASP A 20 -7.69 -12.03 2.71
C ASP A 20 -8.90 -11.52 1.89
N GLU A 21 -9.92 -10.97 2.56
CA GLU A 21 -11.18 -10.54 1.92
C GLU A 21 -10.98 -9.46 0.84
N LEU A 22 -9.86 -8.73 0.91
CA LEU A 22 -9.52 -7.65 -0.02
C LEU A 22 -8.88 -8.15 -1.32
N GLY A 23 -8.29 -9.35 -1.35
CA GLY A 23 -7.76 -9.99 -2.57
C GLY A 23 -6.82 -9.11 -3.44
N LEU A 24 -6.03 -8.23 -2.81
CA LEU A 24 -5.37 -7.11 -3.47
C LEU A 24 -4.35 -7.54 -4.54
N LEU A 25 -3.61 -8.64 -4.32
CA LEU A 25 -2.66 -9.19 -5.29
C LEU A 25 -3.07 -10.58 -5.81
N PRO A 26 -2.51 -11.00 -6.97
CA PRO A 26 -2.75 -12.35 -7.49
C PRO A 26 -2.28 -13.42 -6.50
N THR A 27 -3.01 -14.52 -6.40
CA THR A 27 -2.67 -15.68 -5.55
C THR A 27 -1.30 -16.29 -5.91
N CYS A 28 -0.78 -16.02 -7.10
CA CYS A 28 0.58 -16.37 -7.49
C CYS A 28 1.64 -15.77 -6.55
N PHE A 29 1.38 -14.60 -5.94
CA PHE A 29 2.30 -13.95 -4.99
C PHE A 29 2.28 -14.57 -3.60
N ALA A 30 1.19 -15.26 -3.22
CA ALA A 30 1.12 -16.01 -1.96
C ALA A 30 1.90 -17.33 -2.00
N ARG A 31 2.31 -17.79 -3.20
CA ARG A 31 2.95 -19.09 -3.38
C ARG A 31 4.31 -19.13 -2.68
N GLN A 32 4.43 -20.05 -1.73
CA GLN A 32 5.64 -20.29 -0.94
C GLN A 32 6.34 -21.56 -1.43
N PHE A 33 7.68 -21.55 -1.45
CA PHE A 33 8.47 -22.75 -1.74
C PHE A 33 8.64 -23.62 -0.47
N THR A 34 9.11 -24.86 -0.65
CA THR A 34 9.38 -25.84 0.42
C THR A 34 10.31 -25.32 1.52
N SER A 35 11.19 -24.36 1.21
CA SER A 35 12.06 -23.68 2.18
C SER A 35 11.36 -22.58 3.00
N GLY A 36 10.07 -22.34 2.78
CA GLY A 36 9.33 -21.27 3.45
C GLY A 36 9.59 -19.86 2.91
N ALA A 37 10.32 -19.68 1.80
CA ALA A 37 10.62 -18.36 1.23
C ALA A 37 9.64 -17.97 0.11
N PRO A 38 9.13 -16.71 0.07
CA PRO A 38 8.30 -16.20 -1.01
C PRO A 38 9.17 -15.72 -2.19
N VAL A 39 9.68 -16.66 -2.98
CA VAL A 39 10.65 -16.38 -4.06
C VAL A 39 10.04 -15.51 -5.17
N ILE A 40 8.75 -15.69 -5.51
CA ILE A 40 8.09 -14.91 -6.57
C ILE A 40 7.98 -13.43 -6.17
N ALA A 41 7.63 -13.15 -4.91
CA ALA A 41 7.60 -11.79 -4.39
C ALA A 41 8.99 -11.15 -4.39
N LEU A 42 10.02 -11.90 -3.97
CA LEU A 42 11.42 -11.46 -4.00
C LEU A 42 11.90 -11.11 -5.42
N LEU A 43 11.61 -11.96 -6.40
CA LEU A 43 11.98 -11.71 -7.80
C LEU A 43 11.27 -10.48 -8.35
N THR A 44 10.01 -10.27 -7.98
CA THR A 44 9.25 -9.09 -8.43
C THR A 44 9.81 -7.80 -7.83
N VAL A 45 10.11 -7.79 -6.52
CA VAL A 45 10.72 -6.63 -5.85
C VAL A 45 12.07 -6.29 -6.46
N THR A 46 12.92 -7.29 -6.71
CA THR A 46 14.24 -7.08 -7.31
C THR A 46 14.14 -6.57 -8.76
N PHE A 47 13.18 -7.07 -9.54
CA PHE A 47 12.93 -6.58 -10.90
C PHE A 47 12.47 -5.11 -10.90
N VAL A 48 11.52 -4.75 -10.03
CA VAL A 48 11.06 -3.37 -9.87
C VAL A 48 12.21 -2.47 -9.44
N GLN A 49 13.02 -2.91 -8.46
CA GLN A 49 14.19 -2.16 -8.00
C GLN A 49 15.19 -1.92 -9.14
N CYS A 50 15.43 -2.94 -9.98
CA CYS A 50 16.33 -2.82 -11.13
C CYS A 50 15.82 -1.77 -12.14
N GLY A 51 14.51 -1.75 -12.43
CA GLY A 51 13.91 -0.73 -13.29
C GLY A 51 14.00 0.68 -12.70
N LEU A 52 13.87 0.82 -11.38
CA LEU A 52 14.00 2.11 -10.69
C LEU A 52 15.42 2.69 -10.76
N VAL A 53 16.46 1.87 -10.89
CA VAL A 53 17.86 2.34 -11.04
C VAL A 53 18.07 3.13 -12.33
N CYS A 54 17.21 2.97 -13.34
CA CYS A 54 17.27 3.77 -14.57
C CYS A 54 16.79 5.23 -14.39
N LEU A 55 16.19 5.56 -13.24
CA LEU A 55 15.72 6.91 -12.94
C LEU A 55 16.80 7.73 -12.23
N THR A 56 16.71 9.06 -12.31
CA THR A 56 17.60 9.95 -11.57
C THR A 56 17.38 9.83 -10.07
N PHE A 57 18.46 9.90 -9.30
CA PHE A 57 18.43 9.76 -7.83
C PHE A 57 17.50 10.79 -7.18
N ASP A 58 17.58 12.05 -7.58
CA ASP A 58 16.72 13.12 -7.03
C ASP A 58 15.24 12.84 -7.25
N TYR A 59 14.88 12.35 -8.44
CA TYR A 59 13.51 11.97 -8.77
C TYR A 59 13.04 10.81 -7.89
N LEU A 60 13.87 9.79 -7.72
CA LEU A 60 13.53 8.60 -6.94
C LEU A 60 13.33 8.92 -5.46
N VAL A 61 14.17 9.78 -4.88
CA VAL A 61 14.02 10.24 -3.49
C VAL A 61 12.74 11.05 -3.34
N GLN A 62 12.47 12.01 -4.23
CA GLN A 62 11.24 12.80 -4.18
C GLN A 62 9.98 11.95 -4.34
N LEU A 63 9.98 10.99 -5.27
CA LEU A 63 8.86 10.06 -5.49
C LEU A 63 8.63 9.18 -4.26
N SER A 64 9.70 8.63 -3.69
CA SER A 64 9.63 7.82 -2.46
C SER A 64 9.06 8.61 -1.30
N THR A 65 9.55 9.84 -1.07
CA THR A 65 9.03 10.73 -0.04
C THR A 65 7.56 11.05 -0.27
N PHE A 66 7.16 11.38 -1.50
CA PHE A 66 5.77 11.65 -1.85
C PHE A 66 4.84 10.49 -1.53
N LEU A 67 5.18 9.27 -1.99
CA LEU A 67 4.39 8.07 -1.72
C LEU A 67 4.31 7.75 -0.22
N HIS A 68 5.40 7.92 0.52
CA HIS A 68 5.42 7.74 1.98
C HIS A 68 4.53 8.76 2.70
N VAL A 69 4.51 10.02 2.26
CA VAL A 69 3.62 11.04 2.83
C VAL A 69 2.17 10.69 2.59
N VAL A 70 1.81 10.24 1.38
CA VAL A 70 0.45 9.78 1.07
C VAL A 70 0.03 8.61 1.97
N ALA A 71 0.92 7.61 2.16
CA ALA A 71 0.66 6.49 3.06
C ALA A 71 0.47 6.94 4.51
N PHE A 72 1.27 7.90 4.99
CA PHE A 72 1.11 8.47 6.33
C PHE A 72 -0.15 9.32 6.49
N MET A 73 -0.60 10.00 5.43
CA MET A 73 -1.88 10.70 5.43
C MET A 73 -3.05 9.72 5.52
N MET A 74 -3.01 8.63 4.75
CA MET A 74 -4.03 7.57 4.84
C MET A 74 -4.03 6.90 6.21
N SER A 75 -2.86 6.60 6.79
CA SER A 75 -2.79 5.97 8.11
C SER A 75 -3.27 6.92 9.23
N LEU A 76 -2.99 8.22 9.13
CA LEU A 76 -3.53 9.22 10.04
C LEU A 76 -5.05 9.34 9.91
N ALA A 77 -5.58 9.34 8.69
CA ALA A 77 -7.02 9.38 8.43
C ALA A 77 -7.72 8.12 8.97
N ALA A 78 -7.13 6.93 8.75
CA ALA A 78 -7.62 5.67 9.27
C ALA A 78 -7.61 5.64 10.80
N TYR A 79 -6.53 6.12 11.42
CA TYR A 79 -6.43 6.26 12.86
C TYR A 79 -7.53 7.17 13.42
N MET A 80 -7.75 8.34 12.79
CA MET A 80 -8.78 9.28 13.24
C MET A 80 -10.19 8.70 13.06
N LYS A 81 -10.45 8.05 11.92
CA LYS A 81 -11.73 7.34 11.68
C LYS A 81 -11.98 6.30 12.76
N LEU A 82 -10.96 5.50 13.10
CA LEU A 82 -11.08 4.48 14.15
C LEU A 82 -11.29 5.10 15.53
N ALA A 83 -10.61 6.22 15.83
CA ALA A 83 -10.74 6.93 17.11
C ALA A 83 -12.12 7.58 17.31
N VAL A 84 -12.76 8.03 16.24
CA VAL A 84 -14.09 8.67 16.29
C VAL A 84 -15.22 7.65 16.19
N TYR A 85 -15.12 6.68 15.30
CA TYR A 85 -16.25 5.83 14.92
C TYR A 85 -16.37 4.53 15.73
N ARG A 86 -15.24 3.98 16.21
CA ARG A 86 -15.20 2.71 16.96
C ARG A 86 -14.43 2.86 18.26
N GLN A 87 -15.08 3.51 19.23
CA GLN A 87 -14.56 3.70 20.59
C GLN A 87 -14.77 2.46 21.48
N ASP A 88 -15.56 1.50 21.02
CA ASP A 88 -15.96 0.25 21.66
C ASP A 88 -14.91 -0.86 21.57
N ILE A 89 -13.91 -0.73 20.70
CA ILE A 89 -12.84 -1.72 20.54
C ILE A 89 -11.88 -1.63 21.73
N THR A 90 -11.63 -2.76 22.40
CA THR A 90 -10.60 -2.90 23.44
C THR A 90 -9.21 -2.74 22.80
N ARG A 91 -8.52 -1.63 23.12
CA ARG A 91 -7.16 -1.38 22.63
C ARG A 91 -6.14 -1.80 23.70
N LEU A 92 -5.20 -2.66 23.30
CA LEU A 92 -4.06 -3.05 24.15
C LEU A 92 -3.17 -1.85 24.52
N PHE A 93 -3.10 -0.85 23.63
CA PHE A 93 -2.41 0.41 23.86
C PHE A 93 -3.36 1.58 23.62
N THR A 94 -3.61 2.36 24.65
CA THR A 94 -4.41 3.59 24.60
C THR A 94 -3.50 4.81 24.69
N VAL A 95 -3.83 5.84 23.91
CA VAL A 95 -3.08 7.10 23.95
C VAL A 95 -3.41 7.82 25.26
N PRO A 96 -2.38 8.19 26.06
CA PRO A 96 -2.62 8.96 27.27
C PRO A 96 -3.26 10.31 26.90
N GLY A 97 -4.30 10.71 27.64
CA GLY A 97 -5.06 11.94 27.39
C GLY A 97 -6.37 11.76 26.61
N GLY A 98 -6.77 10.52 26.33
CA GLY A 98 -8.10 10.20 25.79
C GLY A 98 -8.44 11.00 24.52
N ARG A 99 -9.60 11.66 24.51
CA ARG A 99 -10.08 12.41 23.35
C ARG A 99 -9.15 13.57 22.96
N TRP A 100 -8.54 14.25 23.92
CA TRP A 100 -7.58 15.34 23.67
C TRP A 100 -6.25 14.82 23.13
N GLY A 101 -5.80 13.65 23.60
CA GLY A 101 -4.60 12.99 23.08
C GLY A 101 -4.72 12.67 21.58
N TYR A 102 -5.90 12.22 21.14
CA TYR A 102 -6.16 11.94 19.73
C TYR A 102 -6.06 13.19 18.84
N TRP A 103 -6.68 14.29 19.27
CA TRP A 103 -6.59 15.58 18.57
C TRP A 103 -5.18 16.16 18.61
N GLY A 104 -4.45 15.99 19.71
CA GLY A 104 -3.06 16.42 19.85
C GLY A 104 -2.13 15.74 18.83
N ILE A 105 -2.23 14.41 18.68
CA ILE A 105 -1.45 13.67 17.68
C ILE A 105 -1.75 14.18 16.27
N PHE A 106 -3.03 14.41 15.95
CA PHE A 106 -3.42 14.94 14.66
C PHE A 106 -2.84 16.34 14.43
N PHE A 107 -2.98 17.23 15.41
CA PHE A 107 -2.50 18.61 15.28
C PHE A 107 -0.98 18.69 15.15
N VAL A 108 -0.23 17.77 15.75
CA VAL A 108 1.24 17.72 15.61
C VAL A 108 1.63 17.09 14.26
N LYS A 109 0.98 16.00 13.86
CA LYS A 109 1.40 15.21 12.69
C LYS A 109 0.88 15.77 11.36
N ALA A 110 -0.32 16.33 11.33
CA ALA A 110 -0.94 16.91 10.13
C ALA A 110 -0.12 18.04 9.49
N PRO A 111 0.34 19.09 10.21
CA PRO A 111 1.11 20.18 9.58
C PRO A 111 2.46 19.69 9.04
N VAL A 112 3.11 18.75 9.73
CA VAL A 112 4.37 18.15 9.26
C VAL A 112 4.14 17.37 7.96
N LEU A 113 3.05 16.60 7.87
CA LEU A 113 2.71 15.86 6.67
C LEU A 113 2.34 16.79 5.51
N VAL A 114 1.56 17.84 5.77
CA VAL A 114 1.20 18.85 4.76
C VAL A 114 2.44 19.57 4.26
N PHE A 115 3.34 19.97 5.16
CA PHE A 115 4.61 20.59 4.78
C PHE A 115 5.47 19.66 3.92
N LEU A 116 5.60 18.39 4.31
CA LEU A 116 6.38 17.42 3.57
C LEU A 116 5.76 17.13 2.19
N MET A 117 4.43 17.13 2.09
CA MET A 117 3.70 17.01 0.83
C MET A 117 4.01 18.18 -0.11
N LEU A 118 3.96 19.42 0.41
CA LEU A 118 4.26 20.63 -0.37
C LEU A 118 5.71 20.66 -0.83
N SER A 119 6.64 20.23 0.02
CA SER A 119 8.06 20.11 -0.32
C SER A 119 8.31 19.06 -1.41
N ALA A 120 7.64 17.91 -1.31
CA ALA A 120 7.75 16.84 -2.30
C ALA A 120 7.05 17.18 -3.63
N SER A 121 6.03 18.04 -3.63
CA SER A 121 5.28 18.46 -4.82
C SER A 121 5.93 19.60 -5.60
N THR A 122 7.18 19.95 -5.31
CA THR A 122 7.91 21.01 -6.01
C THR A 122 8.10 20.72 -7.50
N ASN A 123 8.24 19.44 -7.86
CA ASN A 123 8.36 18.99 -9.24
C ASN A 123 7.07 18.29 -9.72
N PRO A 124 6.39 18.82 -10.76
CA PRO A 124 5.13 18.25 -11.25
C PRO A 124 5.32 16.84 -11.85
N SER A 125 6.51 16.51 -12.35
CA SER A 125 6.85 15.18 -12.87
C SER A 125 6.79 14.09 -11.79
N VAL A 126 7.13 14.42 -10.55
CA VAL A 126 7.05 13.48 -9.41
C VAL A 126 5.61 13.24 -9.01
N VAL A 127 4.80 14.31 -8.97
CA VAL A 127 3.36 14.21 -8.67
C VAL A 127 2.67 13.37 -9.74
N LEU A 128 2.98 13.61 -11.02
CA LEU A 128 2.42 12.83 -12.13
C LEU A 128 2.85 11.37 -12.08
N GLY A 129 4.11 11.08 -11.76
CA GLY A 129 4.62 9.71 -11.60
C GLY A 129 3.97 8.98 -10.43
N GLY A 130 3.84 9.65 -9.28
CA GLY A 130 3.16 9.11 -8.10
C GLY A 130 1.68 8.84 -8.36
N LEU A 131 0.97 9.82 -8.95
CA LEU A 131 -0.43 9.66 -9.32
C LEU A 131 -0.61 8.55 -10.37
N GLY A 132 0.26 8.51 -11.38
CA GLY A 132 0.26 7.51 -12.44
C GLY A 132 0.49 6.10 -11.91
N ALA A 133 1.44 5.90 -10.99
CA ALA A 133 1.68 4.60 -10.37
C ALA A 133 0.47 4.10 -9.57
N ASN A 134 -0.14 4.97 -8.77
CA ASN A 134 -1.35 4.63 -8.00
C ASN A 134 -2.54 4.37 -8.92
N ALA A 135 -2.75 5.21 -9.94
CA ALA A 135 -3.82 5.04 -10.91
C ALA A 135 -3.65 3.74 -11.73
N ALA A 136 -2.43 3.42 -12.16
CA ALA A 136 -2.13 2.18 -12.86
C ALA A 136 -2.40 0.95 -11.98
N PHE A 137 -2.04 1.01 -10.69
CA PHE A 137 -2.36 -0.04 -9.74
C PHE A 137 -3.87 -0.23 -9.58
N LEU A 138 -4.63 0.85 -9.37
CA LEU A 138 -6.08 0.82 -9.24
C LEU A 138 -6.79 0.36 -10.53
N LEU A 139 -6.26 0.76 -11.69
CA LEU A 139 -6.75 0.34 -13.00
C LEU A 139 -6.51 -1.16 -13.20
N CYS A 140 -5.30 -1.64 -12.91
CA CYS A 140 -4.98 -3.07 -12.99
C CYS A 140 -5.87 -3.90 -12.05
N HIS A 141 -6.09 -3.40 -10.83
CA HIS A 141 -6.98 -4.04 -9.86
C HIS A 141 -8.44 -4.08 -10.35
N SER A 142 -8.97 -2.95 -10.84
CA SER A 142 -10.35 -2.88 -11.34
C SER A 142 -10.58 -3.71 -12.60
N LEU A 143 -9.59 -3.77 -13.51
CA LEU A 143 -9.61 -4.66 -14.67
C LEU A 143 -9.62 -6.13 -14.24
N ARG A 144 -8.80 -6.51 -13.26
CA ARG A 144 -8.78 -7.86 -12.73
C ARG A 144 -10.11 -8.23 -12.07
N ALA A 145 -10.69 -7.35 -11.27
CA ALA A 145 -12.01 -7.55 -10.67
C ALA A 145 -13.10 -7.71 -11.75
N ALA A 146 -13.05 -6.91 -12.81
CA ALA A 146 -13.98 -6.99 -13.94
C ALA A 146 -13.80 -8.25 -14.81
N LEU A 147 -12.57 -8.77 -14.94
CA LEU A 147 -12.29 -10.02 -15.65
C LEU A 147 -12.69 -11.26 -14.82
N GLY A 148 -12.51 -11.19 -13.50
CA GLY A 148 -12.94 -12.25 -12.57
C GLY A 148 -14.45 -12.49 -12.61
N SER A 149 -15.25 -11.41 -12.65
CA SER A 149 -16.71 -11.52 -12.74
C SER A 149 -17.20 -12.08 -14.08
N ARG A 150 -16.54 -11.73 -15.19
CA ARG A 150 -16.86 -12.28 -16.53
C ARG A 150 -16.54 -13.77 -16.63
N CYS A 151 -15.44 -14.24 -16.04
CA CYS A 151 -15.06 -15.65 -16.08
C CYS A 151 -16.09 -16.54 -15.35
N SER A 152 -16.58 -16.11 -14.18
CA SER A 152 -17.67 -16.83 -13.49
C SER A 152 -18.96 -16.89 -14.30
N GLN A 153 -19.32 -15.83 -15.04
CA GLN A 153 -20.53 -15.86 -15.88
C GLN A 153 -20.40 -16.80 -17.08
N VAL A 154 -19.22 -16.89 -17.71
CA VAL A 154 -18.99 -17.79 -18.84
C VAL A 154 -18.98 -19.26 -18.40
N VAL A 155 -18.41 -19.58 -17.23
CA VAL A 155 -18.44 -20.94 -16.68
C VAL A 155 -19.86 -21.36 -16.31
N VAL A 156 -20.67 -20.46 -15.74
CA VAL A 156 -22.09 -20.73 -15.47
C VAL A 156 -22.90 -20.89 -16.75
N ALA A 157 -22.61 -20.10 -17.80
CA ALA A 157 -23.29 -20.20 -19.10
C ALA A 157 -22.86 -21.41 -19.95
N ALA A 158 -21.67 -21.98 -19.71
CA ALA A 158 -21.16 -23.16 -20.42
C ALA A 158 -21.48 -24.49 -19.69
N GLY A 159 -22.03 -24.42 -18.47
CA GLY A 159 -22.41 -25.57 -17.65
C GLY A 159 -23.91 -25.94 -17.70
N THR A 160 -24.70 -25.30 -18.56
CA THR A 160 -26.11 -25.61 -18.85
C THR A 160 -26.25 -26.12 -20.27
#